data_AF-Q93Y52-F1
#
_entry.id   AF-Q93Y52-F1
#
_cell.length_a   1.000
_cell.length_b   1.000
_cell.length_c   1.000
_cell.angle_alpha   90.00
_cell.angle_beta   90.00
_cell.angle_gamma   90.00
#
_symmetry.space_group_name_H-M   'P 1'
#
loop_
_entity.id
_entity.type
_entity.pdbx_description
1 polymer ?
#
loop_
_entity_poly.entity_id
_entity_poly.type
_entity_poly.pdbx_seq_one_letter_code
_entity_poly.pdbx_strand_id
1 'polypeptide(L)'
;MALAIRSSLRAAAMGRKAFRQAVPVRVAPAQRVRSVTTASAEITAYSVEEKGPKDSLEYRMFFKQGAKEVSCWHEIPLYAGDGHLHYICEIPKETSAKMEVATDEPRTPIKQDVKKGKLRFYPYNINWNYGMLPQTWEDPGHTDATLGAAGDNDPVDVVEIGAAAAKRGGVYKVKPVGVLAMIDDGELDWKVIAISADDPKAALCNDVEDVEKHFPGEIQKVLEWFRDYKIPDGKPANKFGYDNKCMNKEFTLNVIKETHEAYVKLKSGARANSEELSLI
;
A
#
# COMPACT_ATOMS: atom_id res chain seq x y z
N MET A 1 -5.25 -58.56 56.09
CA MET A 1 -6.31 -58.98 57.01
C MET A 1 -7.57 -58.25 56.58
N ALA A 2 -8.59 -58.97 56.11
CA ALA A 2 -9.79 -58.42 55.50
C ALA A 2 -10.69 -57.73 56.54
N LEU A 3 -11.14 -56.51 56.26
CA LEU A 3 -12.25 -55.89 56.99
C LEU A 3 -13.32 -55.48 55.97
N ALA A 4 -14.35 -56.33 55.87
CA ALA A 4 -15.55 -56.05 55.10
C ALA A 4 -16.54 -55.30 56.00
N ILE A 5 -16.82 -54.04 55.69
CA ILE A 5 -17.91 -53.29 56.31
C ILE A 5 -19.00 -53.10 55.24
N ARG A 6 -20.11 -53.81 55.44
CA ARG A 6 -21.38 -53.64 54.73
C ARG A 6 -22.29 -52.77 55.59
N SER A 7 -22.77 -51.65 55.08
CA SER A 7 -24.05 -51.01 55.47
C SER A 7 -24.36 -49.93 54.44
N SER A 8 -25.34 -50.09 53.56
CA SER A 8 -26.78 -49.87 53.76
C SER A 8 -27.22 -48.73 52.82
N LEU A 9 -27.91 -49.15 51.76
CA LEU A 9 -28.62 -48.29 50.81
C LEU A 9 -29.65 -47.42 51.54
N ARG A 10 -29.64 -46.10 51.31
CA ARG A 10 -30.81 -45.24 51.50
C ARG A 10 -31.15 -44.59 50.16
N ALA A 11 -32.28 -45.00 49.61
CA ALA A 11 -32.92 -44.39 48.47
C ALA A 11 -33.40 -42.98 48.85
N ALA A 12 -32.88 -41.95 48.17
CA ALA A 12 -33.39 -40.59 48.27
C ALA A 12 -34.30 -40.29 47.07
N ALA A 13 -35.49 -39.78 47.38
CA ALA A 13 -36.63 -39.65 46.50
C ALA A 13 -36.40 -38.70 45.30
N MET A 14 -36.94 -39.11 44.14
CA MET A 14 -37.06 -38.30 42.92
C MET A 14 -38.01 -37.11 43.14
N GLY A 15 -37.44 -35.92 43.30
CA GLY A 15 -38.19 -34.65 43.25
C GLY A 15 -38.48 -34.24 41.81
N ARG A 16 -39.77 -34.16 41.46
CA ARG A 16 -40.29 -33.64 40.19
C ARG A 16 -39.89 -32.16 40.03
N LYS A 17 -38.97 -31.84 39.12
CA LYS A 17 -38.74 -30.45 38.69
C LYS A 17 -39.71 -30.10 37.56
N ALA A 18 -40.50 -29.06 37.81
CA ALA A 18 -41.49 -28.52 36.90
C ALA A 18 -40.85 -28.06 35.58
N PHE A 19 -41.46 -28.48 34.46
CA PHE A 19 -41.12 -28.12 33.10
C PHE A 19 -41.46 -26.64 32.87
N ARG A 20 -40.46 -25.75 32.83
CA ARG A 20 -40.65 -24.36 32.40
C ARG A 20 -40.76 -24.34 30.87
N GLN A 21 -41.92 -23.93 30.36
CA GLN A 21 -42.10 -23.67 28.93
C GLN A 21 -41.10 -22.61 28.47
N ALA A 22 -40.29 -22.96 27.46
CA ALA A 22 -39.40 -22.03 26.79
C ALA A 22 -40.24 -21.04 25.98
N VAL A 23 -40.10 -19.75 26.29
CA VAL A 23 -40.69 -18.67 25.49
C VAL A 23 -39.85 -18.52 24.23
N PRO A 24 -40.45 -18.51 23.02
CA PRO A 24 -39.72 -18.37 21.77
C PRO A 24 -39.08 -16.97 21.69
N VAL A 25 -37.76 -16.92 21.61
CA VAL A 25 -37.03 -15.70 21.28
C VAL A 25 -37.30 -15.40 19.80
N ARG A 26 -38.04 -14.32 19.54
CA ARG A 26 -38.18 -13.76 18.19
C ARG A 26 -36.80 -13.27 17.74
N VAL A 27 -36.17 -14.03 16.85
CA VAL A 27 -34.99 -13.57 16.10
C VAL A 27 -35.46 -12.48 15.14
N ALA A 28 -35.03 -11.24 15.37
CA ALA A 28 -35.27 -10.15 14.44
C ALA A 28 -34.56 -10.46 13.11
N PRO A 29 -35.17 -10.14 11.95
CA PRO A 29 -34.56 -10.39 10.66
C PRO A 29 -33.23 -9.66 10.54
N ALA A 30 -32.21 -10.37 10.07
CA ALA A 30 -30.90 -9.80 9.77
C ALA A 30 -31.06 -8.62 8.82
N GLN A 31 -30.73 -7.41 9.29
CA GLN A 31 -30.69 -6.24 8.43
C GLN A 31 -29.58 -6.47 7.39
N ARG A 32 -29.99 -6.49 6.12
CA ARG A 32 -29.10 -6.53 4.97
C ARG A 32 -28.21 -5.29 5.04
N VAL A 33 -26.99 -5.45 5.55
CA VAL A 33 -25.96 -4.41 5.50
C VAL A 33 -25.75 -4.11 4.01
N ARG A 34 -26.20 -2.93 3.58
CA ARG A 34 -25.84 -2.44 2.26
C ARG A 34 -24.33 -2.25 2.30
N SER A 35 -23.61 -3.09 1.55
CA SER A 35 -22.22 -2.82 1.18
C SER A 35 -22.24 -1.47 0.48
N VAL A 36 -21.86 -0.42 1.21
CA VAL A 36 -21.49 0.84 0.59
C VAL A 36 -20.14 0.52 -0.02
N THR A 37 -20.11 0.30 -1.34
CA THR A 37 -18.85 0.31 -2.08
C THR A 37 -18.31 1.72 -1.96
N THR A 38 -17.47 1.95 -0.96
CA THR A 38 -16.73 3.20 -0.80
C THR A 38 -15.67 3.18 -1.89
N ALA A 39 -16.01 3.58 -3.10
CA ALA A 39 -14.99 3.85 -4.10
C ALA A 39 -14.19 5.07 -3.62
N SER A 40 -12.86 4.97 -3.65
CA SER A 40 -11.99 6.15 -3.51
C SER A 40 -12.32 7.15 -4.63
N ALA A 41 -12.43 8.45 -4.32
CA ALA A 41 -12.81 9.42 -5.35
C ALA A 41 -11.58 9.77 -6.21
N GLU A 42 -11.53 9.17 -7.41
CA GLU A 42 -10.52 9.49 -8.41
C GLU A 42 -10.63 10.96 -8.84
N ILE A 43 -9.50 11.65 -8.96
CA ILE A 43 -9.44 13.03 -9.46
C ILE A 43 -9.71 13.01 -10.95
N THR A 44 -10.95 13.34 -11.31
CA THR A 44 -11.48 13.27 -12.69
C THR A 44 -10.81 14.24 -13.67
N ALA A 45 -9.96 15.14 -13.20
CA ALA A 45 -9.16 16.02 -14.05
C ALA A 45 -8.09 15.24 -14.84
N TYR A 46 -7.69 14.06 -14.33
CA TYR A 46 -6.75 13.17 -14.99
C TYR A 46 -7.47 11.93 -15.52
N SER A 47 -7.00 11.43 -16.66
CA SER A 47 -7.48 10.20 -17.26
C SER A 47 -6.32 9.45 -17.90
N VAL A 48 -6.56 8.20 -18.27
CA VAL A 48 -5.55 7.35 -18.90
C VAL A 48 -6.00 6.95 -20.30
N GLU A 49 -5.08 7.04 -21.25
CA GLU A 49 -5.17 6.45 -22.57
C GLU A 49 -4.30 5.19 -22.63
N GLU A 50 -4.95 4.04 -22.74
CA GLU A 50 -4.28 2.75 -22.90
C GLU A 50 -3.85 2.55 -24.36
N LYS A 51 -2.58 2.21 -24.58
CA LYS A 51 -2.01 1.91 -25.90
C LYS A 51 -1.38 0.52 -25.87
N GLY A 52 -1.50 -0.21 -26.98
CA GLY A 52 -1.02 -1.59 -27.10
C GLY A 52 -1.97 -2.66 -26.53
N PRO A 53 -1.77 -3.95 -26.85
CA PRO A 53 -2.59 -5.03 -26.33
C PRO A 53 -2.42 -5.19 -24.82
N LYS A 54 -3.49 -5.50 -24.08
CA LYS A 54 -3.36 -5.87 -22.66
C LYS A 54 -2.49 -7.12 -22.51
N ASP A 55 -1.83 -7.23 -21.35
CA ASP A 55 -0.95 -8.36 -21.01
C ASP A 55 0.13 -8.61 -22.08
N SER A 56 0.71 -7.52 -22.60
CA SER A 56 1.82 -7.54 -23.58
C SER A 56 2.96 -6.60 -23.16
N LEU A 57 4.13 -6.77 -23.77
CA LEU A 57 5.31 -5.92 -23.52
C LEU A 57 5.11 -4.50 -24.07
N GLU A 58 4.20 -4.34 -25.02
CA GLU A 58 3.85 -3.11 -25.73
C GLU A 58 2.77 -2.30 -25.01
N TYR A 59 2.14 -2.87 -23.97
CA TYR A 59 1.07 -2.18 -23.23
C TYR A 59 1.61 -0.98 -22.47
N ARG A 60 0.98 0.18 -22.64
CA ARG A 60 1.30 1.43 -21.94
C ARG A 60 0.03 2.17 -21.53
N MET A 61 0.11 2.81 -20.38
CA MET A 61 -0.94 3.69 -19.84
C MET A 61 -0.41 5.12 -19.78
N PHE A 62 -0.81 5.92 -20.77
CA PHE A 62 -0.42 7.34 -20.84
C PHE A 62 -1.45 8.22 -20.14
N PHE A 63 -1.00 9.25 -19.45
CA PHE A 63 -1.89 10.13 -18.69
C PHE A 63 -2.29 11.35 -19.51
N LYS A 64 -3.49 11.85 -19.26
CA LYS A 64 -4.03 13.06 -19.90
C LYS A 64 -4.69 13.96 -18.88
N GLN A 65 -4.46 15.27 -19.02
CA GLN A 65 -5.23 16.31 -18.36
C GLN A 65 -6.10 17.00 -19.42
N GLY A 66 -7.39 16.68 -19.43
CA GLY A 66 -8.26 17.00 -20.56
C GLY A 66 -7.74 16.37 -21.86
N ALA A 67 -7.44 17.19 -22.88
CA ALA A 67 -6.90 16.72 -24.15
C ALA A 67 -5.37 16.58 -24.18
N LYS A 68 -4.65 17.20 -23.24
CA LYS A 68 -3.18 17.23 -23.22
C LYS A 68 -2.65 15.93 -22.60
N GLU A 69 -1.80 15.20 -23.32
CA GLU A 69 -0.99 14.13 -22.75
C GLU A 69 0.05 14.72 -21.78
N VAL A 70 0.12 14.15 -20.58
CA VAL A 70 0.98 14.62 -19.49
C VAL A 70 1.78 13.46 -18.92
N SER A 71 3.00 13.74 -18.47
CA SER A 71 3.76 12.79 -17.67
C SER A 71 3.14 12.64 -16.28
N CYS A 72 2.86 11.40 -15.89
CA CYS A 72 2.31 11.10 -14.57
C CYS A 72 3.32 11.42 -13.45
N TRP A 73 4.62 11.26 -13.72
CA TRP A 73 5.67 11.56 -12.77
C TRP A 73 6.00 13.06 -12.71
N HIS A 74 5.99 13.76 -13.85
CA HIS A 74 6.51 15.13 -13.92
C HIS A 74 5.47 16.22 -13.83
N GLU A 75 4.28 16.01 -14.40
CA GLU A 75 3.30 17.07 -14.62
C GLU A 75 2.07 16.96 -13.70
N ILE A 76 1.90 15.85 -12.99
CA ILE A 76 0.97 15.76 -11.86
C ILE A 76 1.70 16.30 -10.62
N PRO A 77 1.19 17.36 -9.96
CA PRO A 77 1.86 17.92 -8.79
C PRO A 77 1.92 16.93 -7.64
N LEU A 78 3.00 16.91 -6.86
CA LEU A 78 3.04 16.13 -5.60
C LEU A 78 1.95 16.57 -4.62
N TYR A 79 1.81 17.88 -4.42
CA TYR A 79 0.89 18.44 -3.43
C TYR A 79 -0.50 18.67 -4.04
N ALA A 80 -1.52 18.04 -3.45
CA ALA A 80 -2.92 18.13 -3.90
C ALA A 80 -3.72 19.26 -3.24
N GLY A 81 -3.07 20.05 -2.37
CA GLY A 81 -3.70 21.06 -1.52
C GLY A 81 -4.23 20.49 -0.20
N ASP A 82 -4.53 21.37 0.76
CA ASP A 82 -5.13 21.03 2.06
C ASP A 82 -4.37 19.95 2.85
N GLY A 83 -3.05 19.90 2.73
CA GLY A 83 -2.19 18.90 3.39
C GLY A 83 -2.25 17.50 2.80
N HIS A 84 -2.91 17.31 1.66
CA HIS A 84 -2.95 16.03 0.93
C HIS A 84 -1.90 15.99 -0.18
N LEU A 85 -1.51 14.77 -0.52
CA LEU A 85 -0.63 14.48 -1.65
C LEU A 85 -1.44 13.84 -2.78
N HIS A 86 -1.01 14.04 -4.02
CA HIS A 86 -1.44 13.18 -5.10
C HIS A 86 -0.72 11.84 -5.00
N TYR A 87 -1.47 10.77 -5.24
CA TYR A 87 -1.00 9.40 -5.32
C TYR A 87 -1.52 8.80 -6.63
N ILE A 88 -0.66 8.06 -7.31
CA ILE A 88 -0.98 7.41 -8.58
C ILE A 88 -0.98 5.92 -8.34
N CYS A 89 -2.13 5.27 -8.49
CA CYS A 89 -2.23 3.83 -8.28
C CYS A 89 -1.68 3.07 -9.49
N GLU A 90 -0.70 2.21 -9.29
CA GLU A 90 -0.09 1.38 -10.33
C GLU A 90 -0.61 -0.06 -10.24
N ILE A 91 -0.70 -0.58 -9.02
CA ILE A 91 -1.14 -1.94 -8.73
C ILE A 91 -2.37 -1.85 -7.81
N PRO A 92 -3.59 -2.03 -8.37
CA PRO A 92 -4.80 -2.10 -7.57
C PRO A 92 -4.73 -3.18 -6.50
N LYS A 93 -5.40 -2.93 -5.38
CA LYS A 93 -5.66 -3.90 -4.31
C LYS A 93 -6.14 -5.24 -4.87
N GLU A 94 -5.62 -6.33 -4.31
CA GLU A 94 -5.92 -7.71 -4.71
C GLU A 94 -5.53 -8.05 -6.17
N THR A 95 -4.46 -7.43 -6.69
CA THR A 95 -3.89 -7.78 -8.00
C THR A 95 -2.39 -8.08 -7.88
N SER A 96 -1.79 -8.69 -8.92
CA SER A 96 -0.39 -9.13 -8.88
C SER A 96 0.47 -8.68 -10.05
N ALA A 97 -0.10 -8.11 -11.13
CA ALA A 97 0.71 -7.57 -12.22
C ALA A 97 1.55 -6.41 -11.68
N LYS A 98 2.88 -6.55 -11.70
CA LYS A 98 3.81 -5.53 -11.19
C LYS A 98 3.88 -4.40 -12.21
N MET A 99 2.96 -3.47 -12.09
CA MET A 99 2.94 -2.25 -12.89
C MET A 99 3.77 -1.18 -12.20
N GLU A 100 4.43 -0.38 -13.00
CA GLU A 100 5.33 0.68 -12.57
C GLU A 100 5.34 1.79 -13.60
N VAL A 101 5.61 3.01 -13.16
CA VAL A 101 5.94 4.11 -14.05
C VAL A 101 7.23 3.81 -14.80
N ALA A 102 7.21 3.97 -16.11
CA ALA A 102 8.38 3.85 -16.97
C ALA A 102 9.20 5.14 -16.91
N THR A 103 10.02 5.30 -15.87
CA THR A 103 10.89 6.47 -15.66
C THR A 103 11.91 6.68 -16.78
N ASP A 104 12.17 5.65 -17.58
CA ASP A 104 13.06 5.61 -18.74
C ASP A 104 12.37 5.97 -20.08
N GLU A 105 11.05 6.15 -20.09
CA GLU A 105 10.28 6.39 -21.32
C GLU A 105 9.68 7.82 -21.39
N PRO A 106 9.61 8.44 -22.59
CA PRO A 106 8.92 9.71 -22.78
C PRO A 106 7.48 9.66 -22.27
N ARG A 107 7.07 10.70 -21.54
CA ARG A 107 5.77 10.84 -20.88
C ARG A 107 5.51 9.86 -19.74
N THR A 108 6.52 9.09 -19.34
CA THR A 108 6.52 8.22 -18.16
C THR A 108 5.21 7.44 -18.02
N PRO A 109 4.80 6.65 -19.05
CA PRO A 109 3.59 5.85 -18.96
C PRO A 109 3.72 4.78 -17.87
N ILE A 110 2.61 4.27 -17.37
CA ILE A 110 2.64 3.03 -16.57
C ILE A 110 2.76 1.83 -17.53
N LYS A 111 3.73 0.94 -17.25
CA LYS A 111 3.93 -0.35 -17.94
C LYS A 111 4.08 -1.47 -16.91
N GLN A 112 4.05 -2.72 -17.37
CA GLN A 112 4.35 -3.84 -16.49
C GLN A 112 5.85 -4.14 -16.50
N ASP A 113 6.44 -4.38 -15.33
CA ASP A 113 7.83 -4.81 -15.17
C ASP A 113 8.09 -6.07 -16.01
N VAL A 114 9.29 -6.16 -16.58
CA VAL A 114 9.71 -7.25 -17.46
C VAL A 114 10.93 -7.94 -16.87
N LYS A 115 10.77 -9.20 -16.46
CA LYS A 115 11.85 -10.03 -15.94
C LYS A 115 12.12 -11.19 -16.90
N LYS A 116 13.35 -11.26 -17.43
CA LYS A 116 13.76 -12.31 -18.39
C LYS A 116 12.84 -12.37 -19.63
N GLY A 117 12.48 -11.20 -20.17
CA GLY A 117 11.63 -11.07 -21.36
C GLY A 117 10.16 -11.43 -21.16
N LYS A 118 9.71 -11.61 -19.91
CA LYS A 118 8.32 -11.91 -19.57
C LYS A 118 7.78 -10.86 -18.61
N LEU A 119 6.49 -10.57 -18.75
CA LEU A 119 5.75 -9.75 -17.82
C LEU A 119 5.83 -10.32 -16.40
N ARG A 120 6.20 -9.48 -15.43
CA ARG A 120 6.41 -9.90 -14.05
C ARG A 120 5.12 -9.74 -13.25
N PHE A 121 4.85 -10.76 -12.44
CA PHE A 121 3.78 -10.75 -11.45
C PHE A 121 4.40 -10.97 -10.08
N TYR A 122 3.84 -10.36 -9.04
CA TYR A 122 4.09 -10.76 -7.68
C TYR A 122 3.62 -12.22 -7.47
N PRO A 123 4.33 -13.03 -6.67
CA PRO A 123 3.95 -14.43 -6.47
C PRO A 123 2.61 -14.58 -5.73
N TYR A 124 2.18 -13.53 -5.04
CA TYR A 124 0.86 -13.40 -4.42
C TYR A 124 0.32 -12.00 -4.72
N ASN A 125 -1.00 -11.82 -4.64
CA ASN A 125 -1.59 -10.50 -4.78
C ASN A 125 -1.08 -9.55 -3.69
N ILE A 126 -0.95 -8.27 -4.04
CA ILE A 126 -0.78 -7.23 -3.03
C ILE A 126 -2.12 -6.96 -2.37
N ASN A 127 -2.12 -6.83 -1.04
CA ASN A 127 -3.35 -6.65 -0.26
C ASN A 127 -3.79 -5.18 -0.15
N TRP A 128 -3.10 -4.26 -0.82
CA TRP A 128 -3.29 -2.81 -0.75
C TRP A 128 -3.29 -2.20 -2.15
N ASN A 129 -3.79 -0.98 -2.27
CA ASN A 129 -3.46 -0.21 -3.47
C ASN A 129 -2.00 0.20 -3.37
N TYR A 130 -1.27 0.04 -4.45
CA TYR A 130 0.14 0.36 -4.51
C TYR A 130 0.47 1.21 -5.73
N GLY A 131 1.44 2.09 -5.59
CA GLY A 131 1.92 2.94 -6.65
C GLY A 131 2.82 4.02 -6.08
N MET A 132 2.81 5.22 -6.66
CA MET A 132 3.87 6.20 -6.37
C MET A 132 3.36 7.61 -6.08
N LEU A 133 4.24 8.41 -5.46
CA LEU A 133 4.10 9.86 -5.35
C LEU A 133 4.75 10.56 -6.55
N PRO A 134 4.01 11.34 -7.35
CA PRO A 134 4.58 12.06 -8.47
C PRO A 134 5.55 13.14 -7.97
N GLN A 135 6.51 13.53 -8.81
CA GLN A 135 7.54 14.52 -8.49
C GLN A 135 8.38 14.16 -7.26
N THR A 136 8.57 12.88 -6.96
CA THR A 136 9.54 12.40 -5.98
C THR A 136 10.57 11.51 -6.68
N TRP A 137 11.76 11.39 -6.12
CA TRP A 137 12.80 10.53 -6.67
C TRP A 137 13.80 10.15 -5.57
N GLU A 138 14.07 8.86 -5.44
CA GLU A 138 15.04 8.30 -4.50
C GLU A 138 16.43 8.27 -5.17
N ASP A 139 17.17 9.38 -5.04
CA ASP A 139 18.45 9.58 -5.74
C ASP A 139 19.51 8.52 -5.34
N PRO A 140 19.99 7.68 -6.28
CA PRO A 140 21.02 6.68 -6.01
C PRO A 140 22.39 7.29 -5.69
N GLY A 141 22.58 8.59 -5.95
CA GLY A 141 23.75 9.35 -5.52
C GLY A 141 23.66 9.85 -4.07
N HIS A 142 22.50 9.72 -3.42
CA HIS A 142 22.28 10.12 -2.03
C HIS A 142 22.20 8.89 -1.12
N THR A 143 23.21 8.72 -0.26
CA THR A 143 23.23 7.67 0.78
C THR A 143 22.63 8.21 2.08
N ASP A 144 21.62 7.53 2.62
CA ASP A 144 21.09 7.82 3.95
C ASP A 144 22.19 7.60 5.01
N ALA A 145 22.46 8.63 5.79
CA ALA A 145 23.56 8.62 6.75
C ALA A 145 23.36 7.63 7.92
N THR A 146 22.11 7.27 8.22
CA THR A 146 21.76 6.37 9.32
C THR A 146 21.74 4.92 8.86
N LEU A 147 21.16 4.66 7.69
CA LEU A 147 20.95 3.32 7.13
C LEU A 147 22.12 2.86 6.27
N GLY A 148 22.93 3.78 5.74
CA GLY A 148 24.08 3.47 4.89
C GLY A 148 23.71 2.91 3.51
N ALA A 149 22.48 3.17 3.06
CA ALA A 149 21.93 2.72 1.78
C ALA A 149 21.54 3.92 0.91
N ALA A 150 21.68 3.80 -0.41
CA ALA A 150 21.34 4.87 -1.35
C ALA A 150 19.97 4.61 -1.99
N GLY A 151 19.30 5.65 -2.48
CA GLY A 151 17.99 5.52 -3.11
C GLY A 151 17.98 4.53 -4.29
N ASP A 152 16.84 3.90 -4.53
CA ASP A 152 16.63 2.85 -5.54
C ASP A 152 16.42 3.38 -6.98
N ASN A 153 16.55 4.70 -7.18
CA ASN A 153 16.36 5.39 -8.46
C ASN A 153 14.90 5.47 -8.96
N ASP A 154 13.92 5.11 -8.12
CA ASP A 154 12.50 5.20 -8.44
C ASP A 154 11.81 6.37 -7.72
N PRO A 155 10.56 6.73 -8.08
CA PRO A 155 9.74 7.63 -7.27
C PRO A 155 9.29 6.92 -5.98
N VAL A 156 9.00 7.70 -4.94
CA VAL A 156 8.60 7.17 -3.63
C VAL A 156 7.34 6.34 -3.73
N ASP A 157 7.43 5.12 -3.23
CA ASP A 157 6.35 4.15 -3.21
C ASP A 157 5.31 4.43 -2.10
N VAL A 158 4.06 4.12 -2.42
CA VAL A 158 2.91 4.30 -1.53
C VAL A 158 2.13 3.00 -1.41
N VAL A 159 1.91 2.60 -0.17
CA VAL A 159 0.94 1.57 0.23
C VAL A 159 -0.29 2.29 0.77
N GLU A 160 -1.35 2.35 -0.03
CA GLU A 160 -2.60 2.97 0.36
C GLU A 160 -3.53 1.92 1.01
N ILE A 161 -3.78 2.09 2.31
CA ILE A 161 -4.38 1.06 3.17
C ILE A 161 -5.91 1.07 3.23
N GLY A 162 -6.55 2.05 2.58
CA GLY A 162 -7.99 2.25 2.59
C GLY A 162 -8.76 1.03 2.10
N ALA A 163 -10.03 0.96 2.44
CA ALA A 163 -10.85 -0.22 2.18
C ALA A 163 -11.09 -0.47 0.68
N ALA A 164 -11.15 0.60 -0.11
CA ALA A 164 -11.47 0.59 -1.53
C ALA A 164 -10.34 -0.02 -2.37
N ALA A 165 -10.67 -0.74 -3.45
CA ALA A 165 -9.72 -0.95 -4.53
C ALA A 165 -9.70 0.31 -5.42
N ALA A 166 -8.53 0.89 -5.61
CA ALA A 166 -8.28 1.96 -6.55
C ALA A 166 -8.14 1.43 -7.97
N LYS A 167 -8.36 2.28 -8.96
CA LYS A 167 -8.17 1.95 -10.37
C LYS A 167 -6.71 2.14 -10.74
N ARG A 168 -6.16 1.21 -11.53
CA ARG A 168 -4.84 1.36 -12.14
C ARG A 168 -4.78 2.62 -13.00
N GLY A 169 -3.74 3.40 -12.81
CA GLY A 169 -3.55 4.73 -13.38
C GLY A 169 -4.50 5.81 -12.82
N GLY A 170 -5.30 5.49 -11.81
CA GLY A 170 -6.13 6.48 -11.12
C GLY A 170 -5.26 7.40 -10.26
N VAL A 171 -5.64 8.68 -10.23
CA VAL A 171 -4.99 9.72 -9.41
C VAL A 171 -5.89 10.05 -8.24
N TYR A 172 -5.36 9.99 -7.02
CA TYR A 172 -6.14 10.15 -5.78
C TYR A 172 -5.48 11.14 -4.83
N LYS A 173 -6.25 11.68 -3.89
CA LYS A 173 -5.71 12.40 -2.73
C LYS A 173 -5.46 11.41 -1.61
N VAL A 174 -4.26 11.43 -1.05
CA VAL A 174 -3.91 10.60 0.11
C VAL A 174 -3.31 11.44 1.22
N LYS A 175 -3.40 10.92 2.43
CA LYS A 175 -2.72 11.44 3.61
C LYS A 175 -1.64 10.44 4.05
N PRO A 176 -0.35 10.82 4.01
CA PRO A 176 0.70 9.98 4.55
C PRO A 176 0.60 9.92 6.08
N VAL A 177 0.80 8.73 6.64
CA VAL A 177 0.68 8.46 8.08
C VAL A 177 1.91 7.77 8.66
N GLY A 178 2.71 7.09 7.83
CA GLY A 178 3.97 6.49 8.24
C GLY A 178 4.82 6.08 7.05
N VAL A 179 6.04 5.59 7.29
CA VAL A 179 6.94 5.08 6.24
C VAL A 179 7.81 3.95 6.76
N LEU A 180 8.00 2.92 5.94
CA LEU A 180 8.96 1.85 6.18
C LEU A 180 10.18 2.02 5.28
N ALA A 181 11.38 1.85 5.84
CA ALA A 181 12.65 1.88 5.10
C ALA A 181 13.01 0.47 4.63
N MET A 182 12.57 0.05 3.44
CA MET A 182 12.99 -1.26 2.93
C MET A 182 14.42 -1.16 2.37
N ILE A 183 15.25 -2.15 2.66
CA ILE A 183 16.59 -2.29 2.10
C ILE A 183 16.61 -3.53 1.21
N ASP A 184 16.75 -3.32 -0.09
CA ASP A 184 16.70 -4.32 -1.14
C ASP A 184 18.03 -4.33 -1.89
N ASP A 185 18.83 -5.37 -1.67
CA ASP A 185 20.17 -5.50 -2.27
C ASP A 185 21.12 -4.29 -2.06
N GLY A 186 20.91 -3.55 -0.97
CA GLY A 186 21.70 -2.37 -0.60
C GLY A 186 21.10 -1.04 -1.06
N GLU A 187 20.03 -1.09 -1.84
CA GLU A 187 19.22 0.07 -2.23
C GLU A 187 18.16 0.33 -1.14
N LEU A 188 17.95 1.60 -0.82
CA LEU A 188 16.92 2.11 0.07
C LEU A 188 15.70 2.44 -0.77
N ASP A 189 14.59 1.85 -0.35
CA ASP A 189 13.30 1.94 -1.02
C ASP A 189 12.24 2.29 0.05
N TRP A 190 11.72 3.51 0.00
CA TRP A 190 10.77 4.01 0.98
C TRP A 190 9.34 3.57 0.65
N LYS A 191 8.74 2.78 1.55
CA LYS A 191 7.32 2.41 1.48
C LYS A 191 6.46 3.33 2.35
N VAL A 192 5.95 4.41 1.78
CA VAL A 192 5.03 5.33 2.48
C VAL A 192 3.69 4.65 2.72
N ILE A 193 3.25 4.61 3.97
CA ILE A 193 1.90 4.19 4.34
C ILE A 193 1.00 5.42 4.27
N ALA A 194 -0.06 5.32 3.48
CA ALA A 194 -1.01 6.40 3.32
C ALA A 194 -2.45 5.89 3.36
N ILE A 195 -3.40 6.80 3.61
CA ILE A 195 -4.82 6.52 3.52
C ILE A 195 -5.46 7.51 2.54
N SER A 196 -6.35 7.02 1.67
CA SER A 196 -7.15 7.87 0.79
C SER A 196 -7.91 8.90 1.61
N ALA A 197 -7.95 10.14 1.14
CA ALA A 197 -8.69 11.23 1.77
C ALA A 197 -10.20 10.92 1.87
N ASP A 198 -10.70 10.07 0.98
CA ASP A 198 -12.11 9.66 0.90
C ASP A 198 -12.42 8.36 1.66
N ASP A 199 -11.41 7.72 2.28
CA ASP A 199 -11.68 6.55 3.11
C ASP A 199 -12.54 6.94 4.33
N PRO A 200 -13.56 6.16 4.73
CA PRO A 200 -14.38 6.46 5.90
C PRO A 200 -13.61 6.65 7.21
N LYS A 201 -12.41 6.05 7.32
CA LYS A 201 -11.51 6.18 8.48
C LYS A 201 -10.41 7.21 8.27
N ALA A 202 -10.36 7.92 7.15
CA ALA A 202 -9.33 8.92 6.86
C ALA A 202 -9.18 9.93 7.99
N ALA A 203 -10.30 10.48 8.50
CA ALA A 203 -10.28 11.45 9.60
C ALA A 203 -9.69 10.88 10.92
N LEU A 204 -9.77 9.57 11.12
CA LEU A 204 -9.30 8.89 12.34
C LEU A 204 -7.80 8.53 12.28
N CYS A 205 -7.20 8.49 11.09
CA CYS A 205 -5.82 8.04 10.91
C CYS A 205 -4.92 9.23 10.58
N ASN A 206 -4.22 9.79 11.56
CA ASN A 206 -3.39 10.98 11.36
C ASN A 206 -1.90 10.74 11.60
N ASP A 207 -1.54 9.64 12.26
CA ASP A 207 -0.18 9.19 12.48
C ASP A 207 -0.12 7.65 12.51
N VAL A 208 1.09 7.10 12.60
CA VAL A 208 1.38 5.66 12.54
C VAL A 208 0.67 4.88 13.65
N GLU A 209 0.52 5.44 14.85
CA GLU A 209 -0.20 4.78 15.96
C GLU A 209 -1.71 4.71 15.72
N ASP A 210 -2.29 5.67 15.00
CA ASP A 210 -3.71 5.64 14.66
C ASP A 210 -4.02 4.53 13.65
N VAL A 211 -3.06 4.20 12.77
CA VAL A 211 -3.18 3.06 11.85
C VAL A 211 -3.37 1.79 12.65
N GLU A 212 -2.52 1.48 13.61
CA GLU A 212 -2.65 0.25 14.42
C GLU A 212 -3.91 0.26 15.30
N LYS A 213 -4.37 1.42 15.74
CA LYS A 213 -5.63 1.56 16.48
C LYS A 213 -6.87 1.25 15.64
N HIS A 214 -6.87 1.65 14.37
CA HIS A 214 -8.05 1.55 13.48
C HIS A 214 -7.95 0.44 12.43
N PHE A 215 -6.76 -0.09 12.21
CA PHE A 215 -6.36 -1.19 11.34
C PHE A 215 -5.30 -2.05 12.07
N PRO A 216 -5.71 -2.84 13.09
CA PRO A 216 -4.76 -3.57 13.91
C PRO A 216 -3.96 -4.61 13.12
N GLY A 217 -2.64 -4.59 13.31
CA GLY A 217 -1.66 -5.43 12.64
C GLY A 217 -1.38 -5.04 11.19
N GLU A 218 -1.88 -3.91 10.72
CA GLU A 218 -1.78 -3.54 9.30
C GLU A 218 -0.34 -3.22 8.89
N ILE A 219 0.40 -2.48 9.72
CA ILE A 219 1.79 -2.14 9.43
C ILE A 219 2.65 -3.41 9.38
N GLN A 220 2.40 -4.34 10.32
CA GLN A 220 3.11 -5.61 10.36
C GLN A 220 2.85 -6.43 9.08
N LYS A 221 1.60 -6.48 8.60
CA LYS A 221 1.28 -7.16 7.33
C LYS A 221 2.01 -6.54 6.15
N VAL A 222 2.03 -5.21 6.05
CA VAL A 222 2.75 -4.50 4.97
C VAL A 222 4.24 -4.88 5.02
N LEU A 223 4.84 -4.78 6.20
CA LEU A 223 6.24 -5.14 6.39
C LEU A 223 6.52 -6.59 5.99
N GLU A 224 5.73 -7.54 6.46
CA GLU A 224 5.92 -8.98 6.16
C GLU A 224 5.76 -9.28 4.67
N TRP A 225 4.78 -8.64 4.01
CA TRP A 225 4.58 -8.80 2.57
C TRP A 225 5.82 -8.34 1.79
N PHE A 226 6.31 -7.11 2.05
CA PHE A 226 7.49 -6.56 1.36
C PHE A 226 8.80 -7.23 1.77
N ARG A 227 8.89 -7.78 2.98
CA ARG A 227 10.01 -8.60 3.43
C ARG A 227 10.10 -9.90 2.62
N ASP A 228 8.98 -10.57 2.41
CA ASP A 228 8.96 -11.98 1.99
C ASP A 228 8.60 -12.20 0.52
N TYR A 229 8.06 -11.20 -0.20
CA TYR A 229 7.51 -11.42 -1.55
C TYR A 229 8.52 -11.92 -2.59
N LYS A 230 9.83 -11.76 -2.36
CA LYS A 230 10.88 -12.27 -3.26
C LYS A 230 11.39 -13.67 -2.89
N ILE A 231 10.97 -14.22 -1.75
CA ILE A 231 11.39 -15.56 -1.29
C ILE A 231 10.97 -16.65 -2.29
N PRO A 232 9.75 -16.65 -2.86
CA PRO A 232 9.37 -17.63 -3.88
C PRO A 232 10.23 -17.57 -5.16
N ASP A 233 10.82 -16.40 -5.44
CA ASP A 233 11.77 -16.19 -6.55
C ASP A 233 13.19 -16.68 -6.23
N GLY A 234 13.42 -17.27 -5.05
CA GLY A 234 14.71 -17.74 -4.56
C GLY A 234 15.64 -16.65 -4.05
N LYS A 235 15.14 -15.42 -3.85
CA LYS A 235 15.88 -14.32 -3.23
C LYS A 235 15.76 -14.36 -1.70
N PRO A 236 16.71 -13.80 -0.94
CA PRO A 236 16.56 -13.64 0.50
C PRO A 236 15.41 -12.69 0.83
N ALA A 237 14.96 -12.73 2.09
CA ALA A 237 14.07 -11.72 2.64
C ALA A 237 14.71 -10.33 2.56
N ASN A 238 13.94 -9.31 2.16
CA ASN A 238 14.37 -7.92 2.23
C ASN A 238 14.59 -7.52 3.70
N LYS A 239 15.50 -6.57 3.93
CA LYS A 239 15.72 -6.01 5.27
C LYS A 239 14.91 -4.73 5.41
N PHE A 240 14.74 -4.26 6.65
CA PHE A 240 14.20 -2.94 6.92
C PHE A 240 15.12 -2.17 7.85
N GLY A 241 15.21 -0.86 7.62
CA GLY A 241 15.88 0.09 8.50
C GLY A 241 15.14 0.30 9.82
N TYR A 242 15.76 1.06 10.71
CA TYR A 242 15.19 1.47 12.01
C TYR A 242 14.57 0.32 12.82
N ASP A 243 15.24 -0.84 12.86
CA ASP A 243 14.77 -2.04 13.56
C ASP A 243 13.35 -2.47 13.16
N ASN A 244 13.05 -2.42 11.85
CA ASN A 244 11.75 -2.78 11.28
C ASN A 244 10.60 -1.84 11.70
N LYS A 245 10.91 -0.68 12.29
CA LYS A 245 9.89 0.27 12.75
C LYS A 245 9.33 1.08 11.58
N CYS A 246 8.00 1.18 11.51
CA CYS A 246 7.34 2.19 10.70
C CYS A 246 7.49 3.56 11.38
N MET A 247 8.12 4.49 10.67
CA MET A 247 8.39 5.82 11.16
C MET A 247 7.12 6.66 11.10
N ASN A 248 7.00 7.63 12.00
CA ASN A 248 5.80 8.44 12.17
C ASN A 248 5.58 9.41 11.00
N LYS A 249 4.45 10.11 11.01
CA LYS A 249 4.09 11.08 9.97
C LYS A 249 5.11 12.20 9.80
N GLU A 250 5.66 12.73 10.89
CA GLU A 250 6.66 13.80 10.81
C GLU A 250 7.90 13.33 10.03
N PHE A 251 8.44 12.18 10.39
CA PHE A 251 9.55 11.57 9.67
C PHE A 251 9.19 11.29 8.21
N THR A 252 7.99 10.77 7.96
CA THR A 252 7.47 10.48 6.61
C THR A 252 7.43 11.73 5.74
N LEU A 253 6.95 12.86 6.27
CA LEU A 253 6.90 14.11 5.53
C LEU A 253 8.30 14.66 5.22
N ASN A 254 9.29 14.42 6.09
CA ASN A 254 10.68 14.77 5.81
C ASN A 254 11.25 13.91 4.67
N VAL A 255 11.02 12.59 4.67
CA VAL A 255 11.41 11.70 3.56
C VAL A 255 10.81 12.16 2.23
N ILE A 256 9.51 12.46 2.21
CA ILE A 256 8.81 12.94 1.01
C ILE A 256 9.37 14.30 0.55
N LYS A 257 9.70 15.19 1.49
CA LYS A 257 10.31 16.48 1.18
C LYS A 257 11.72 16.30 0.58
N GLU A 258 12.55 15.45 1.14
CA GLU A 258 13.92 15.20 0.66
C GLU A 258 13.93 14.58 -0.73
N THR A 259 13.09 13.57 -0.97
CA THR A 259 12.94 12.93 -2.29
C THR A 259 12.29 13.85 -3.32
N HIS A 260 11.38 14.74 -2.92
CA HIS A 260 10.88 15.80 -3.79
C HIS A 260 11.98 16.81 -4.14
N GLU A 261 12.83 17.20 -3.18
CA GLU A 261 13.97 18.08 -3.44
C GLU A 261 15.00 17.43 -4.36
N ALA A 262 15.26 16.14 -4.23
CA ALA A 262 16.09 15.37 -5.15
C ALA A 262 15.51 15.38 -6.57
N TYR A 263 14.21 15.10 -6.71
CA TYR A 263 13.49 15.23 -7.98
C TYR A 263 13.60 16.64 -8.58
N VAL A 264 13.41 17.70 -7.79
CA VAL A 264 13.52 19.09 -8.27
C VAL A 264 14.94 19.39 -8.78
N LYS A 265 15.98 18.90 -8.08
CA LYS A 265 17.37 19.04 -8.53
C LYS A 265 17.63 18.28 -9.83
N LEU A 266 17.11 17.06 -9.97
CA LEU A 266 17.16 16.28 -11.22
C LEU A 266 16.48 17.05 -12.36
N LYS A 267 15.22 17.49 -12.14
CA LYS A 267 14.40 18.15 -13.16
C LYS A 267 14.94 19.50 -13.61
N SER A 268 15.62 20.22 -12.72
CA SER A 268 16.27 21.50 -13.03
C SER A 268 17.67 21.35 -13.63
N GLY A 269 18.25 20.15 -13.62
CA GLY A 269 19.63 19.88 -14.04
C GLY A 269 20.69 20.24 -13.00
N ALA A 270 20.30 20.64 -11.79
CA ALA A 270 21.22 20.86 -10.67
C ALA A 270 21.87 19.55 -10.18
N ARG A 271 21.16 18.43 -10.36
CA ARG A 271 21.67 17.06 -10.25
C ARG A 271 21.74 16.51 -11.68
N ALA A 272 22.90 16.02 -12.11
CA ALA A 272 23.07 15.43 -13.44
C ALA A 272 22.11 14.25 -13.65
N ASN A 273 21.76 13.88 -14.87
CA ASN A 273 20.93 12.70 -15.12
C ASN A 273 21.82 11.53 -15.59
N SER A 274 22.61 10.94 -14.69
CA SER A 274 23.51 9.82 -15.01
C SER A 274 22.80 8.48 -15.20
N GLU A 275 21.54 8.41 -14.78
CA GLU A 275 20.65 7.25 -14.75
C GLU A 275 19.79 7.20 -16.02
N GLU A 276 20.01 8.15 -16.94
CA GLU A 276 19.36 8.24 -18.25
C GLU A 276 17.83 8.29 -18.17
N LEU A 277 17.30 8.85 -17.09
CA LEU A 277 15.86 9.00 -16.86
C LEU A 277 15.24 9.90 -17.94
N SER A 278 14.04 9.56 -18.38
CA SER A 278 13.25 10.44 -19.22
C SER A 278 12.76 11.62 -18.40
N LEU A 279 13.15 12.84 -18.79
CA LEU A 279 12.74 14.08 -18.14
C LEU A 279 11.66 14.82 -18.94
N ILE A 280 10.82 14.13 -19.71
CA ILE A 280 9.75 14.72 -20.54
C ILE A 280 8.43 13.98 -20.43
#